data_AF-A0A7V0IWF6-F1
#
_entry.id   AF-A0A7V0IWF6-F1
#
_cell.length_a   1.000
_cell.length_b   1.000
_cell.length_c   1.000
_cell.angle_alpha   90.00
_cell.angle_beta   90.00
_cell.angle_gamma   90.00
#
_symmetry.space_group_name_H-M   'P 1'
#
loop_
_entity.id
_entity.type
_entity.pdbx_description
1 polymer ?
#
loop_
_entity_poly.entity_id
_entity_poly.type
_entity_poly.pdbx_seq_one_letter_code
_entity_poly.pdbx_strand_id
1 'polypeptide(L)'
;MHSVEVQILGQSYAIKTDEDEAYIKSLARYIDEKLKEIYSVAPNISQAKATVMAAFGIADELFKIRTEQENLDKMIEEKTRILSGLLE
;
A
#
# COMPACT_ATOMS: atom_id res chain seq x y z
N MET A 1 9.30 -20.91 3.57
CA MET A 1 8.10 -20.42 4.28
C MET A 1 8.34 -20.48 5.76
N HIS A 2 8.20 -19.35 6.45
CA HIS A 2 8.27 -19.24 7.90
C HIS A 2 7.05 -18.46 8.42
N SER A 3 6.86 -18.44 9.74
CA SER A 3 5.77 -17.70 10.37
C SER A 3 6.35 -16.46 11.05
N VAL A 4 5.77 -15.30 10.78
CA VAL A 4 6.12 -14.03 11.40
C VAL A 4 4.96 -13.58 12.28
N GLU A 5 5.23 -13.28 13.54
CA GLU A 5 4.24 -12.68 14.44
C GLU A 5 4.25 -11.15 14.29
N VAL A 6 3.06 -10.59 14.12
CA VAL A 6 2.82 -9.15 14.02
C VAL A 6 1.67 -8.72 14.91
N GLN A 7 1.61 -7.44 15.26
CA GLN A 7 0.55 -6.87 16.08
C GLN A 7 -0.16 -5.76 15.30
N ILE A 8 -1.50 -5.81 15.24
CA ILE A 8 -2.35 -4.81 14.59
C ILE A 8 -3.52 -4.54 15.54
N LEU A 9 -3.75 -3.27 15.91
CA LEU A 9 -4.74 -2.85 16.91
C LEU A 9 -4.61 -3.60 18.25
N GLY A 10 -3.38 -3.89 18.66
CA GLY A 10 -3.09 -4.67 19.87
C GLY A 10 -3.36 -6.18 19.73
N GLN A 11 -3.95 -6.64 18.62
CA GLN A 11 -4.20 -8.05 18.34
C GLN A 11 -3.00 -8.68 17.63
N SER A 12 -2.58 -9.86 18.10
CA SER A 12 -1.47 -10.60 17.49
C SER A 12 -1.95 -11.48 16.34
N TYR A 13 -1.21 -11.48 15.23
CA TYR A 13 -1.45 -12.29 14.05
C TYR A 13 -0.18 -13.05 13.66
N ALA A 14 -0.32 -14.31 13.30
CA ALA A 14 0.76 -15.13 12.75
C ALA A 14 0.61 -15.22 11.22
N ILE A 15 1.53 -14.61 10.48
CA ILE A 15 1.53 -14.56 9.02
C ILE A 15 2.54 -15.58 8.48
N LYS A 16 2.09 -16.51 7.64
CA LYS A 16 2.98 -17.42 6.90
C LYS A 16 3.47 -16.74 5.62
N THR A 17 4.78 -16.63 5.46
CA THR A 17 5.39 -15.93 4.33
C THR A 17 6.77 -16.48 3.97
N ASP A 18 7.24 -16.16 2.76
CA ASP A 18 8.64 -16.32 2.34
C ASP A 18 9.42 -15.00 2.39
N GLU A 19 8.73 -13.89 2.57
CA GLU A 19 9.29 -12.54 2.65
C GLU A 19 10.02 -12.28 3.98
N ASP A 20 10.90 -11.30 3.99
CA ASP A 20 11.65 -10.90 5.18
C ASP A 20 10.74 -10.43 6.34
N GLU A 21 11.11 -10.80 7.57
CA GLU A 21 10.38 -10.47 8.78
C GLU A 21 10.21 -8.95 8.98
N ALA A 22 11.24 -8.15 8.67
CA ALA A 22 11.17 -6.71 8.80
C ALA A 22 10.18 -6.11 7.80
N TYR A 23 10.10 -6.66 6.58
CA TYR A 23 9.11 -6.26 5.59
C TYR A 23 7.69 -6.54 6.07
N ILE A 24 7.41 -7.75 6.54
CA ILE A 24 6.08 -8.11 7.07
C ILE A 24 5.68 -7.25 8.28
N LYS A 25 6.62 -6.98 9.19
CA LYS A 25 6.38 -6.07 10.33
C LYS A 25 6.10 -4.64 9.88
N SER A 26 6.73 -4.17 8.80
CA SER A 26 6.47 -2.85 8.23
C SER A 26 5.05 -2.75 7.66
N LEU A 27 4.58 -3.79 6.95
CA LEU A 27 3.20 -3.86 6.47
C LEU A 27 2.18 -3.84 7.61
N ALA A 28 2.42 -4.63 8.66
CA ALA A 28 1.54 -4.65 9.83
C ALA A 28 1.48 -3.27 10.52
N ARG A 29 2.63 -2.60 10.66
CA ARG A 29 2.71 -1.23 11.21
C ARG A 29 1.93 -0.25 10.36
N TYR A 30 2.07 -0.32 9.03
CA TYR A 30 1.35 0.55 8.11
C TYR A 30 -0.18 0.40 8.25
N ILE A 31 -0.65 -0.84 8.32
CA ILE A 31 -2.07 -1.14 8.52
C ILE A 31 -2.55 -0.62 9.89
N ASP A 32 -1.76 -0.81 10.95
CA ASP A 32 -2.07 -0.33 12.29
C ASP A 32 -2.19 1.22 12.34
N GLU A 33 -1.29 1.93 11.67
CA GLU A 33 -1.32 3.39 11.53
C GLU A 33 -2.58 3.85 10.79
N LYS A 34 -2.92 3.26 9.64
CA LYS A 34 -4.15 3.57 8.90
C LYS A 34 -5.41 3.34 9.73
N LEU A 35 -5.45 2.26 10.50
CA LEU A 35 -6.57 1.99 11.39
C LEU A 35 -6.66 3.02 12.52
N LYS A 36 -5.53 3.39 13.14
CA LYS A 36 -5.49 4.44 14.17
C LYS A 36 -5.96 5.79 13.63
N GLU A 37 -5.57 6.17 12.41
CA GLU A 37 -6.08 7.38 11.74
C GLU A 37 -7.61 7.34 11.60
N ILE A 38 -8.17 6.22 11.13
CA ILE A 38 -9.62 6.05 10.98
C ILE A 38 -10.33 6.19 12.34
N TYR A 39 -9.80 5.56 13.40
CA TYR A 39 -10.36 5.66 14.74
C TYR A 39 -10.23 7.07 15.33
N SER A 40 -9.19 7.83 14.97
CA SER A 40 -9.05 9.22 15.42
C SER A 40 -10.18 10.12 14.89
N VAL A 41 -10.68 9.84 13.68
CA VAL A 41 -11.77 10.59 13.05
C VAL A 41 -13.14 10.03 13.42
N ALA A 42 -13.26 8.70 13.55
CA ALA A 42 -14.49 7.99 13.86
C ALA A 42 -14.30 6.98 15.02
N PRO A 43 -14.24 7.44 16.28
CA PRO A 43 -13.90 6.57 17.42
C PRO A 43 -14.88 5.40 17.66
N ASN A 44 -16.15 5.57 17.29
CA ASN A 44 -17.21 4.59 17.54
C ASN A 44 -17.50 3.65 16.36
N ILE A 45 -16.67 3.68 15.31
CA ILE A 45 -16.84 2.79 14.16
C ILE A 45 -16.52 1.34 14.56
N SER A 46 -17.24 0.37 14.01
CA SER A 46 -16.92 -1.04 14.25
C SER A 46 -15.58 -1.41 13.60
N GLN A 47 -14.84 -2.31 14.23
CA GLN A 47 -13.54 -2.79 13.71
C GLN A 47 -13.64 -3.31 12.28
N ALA A 48 -14.67 -4.09 11.96
CA ALA A 48 -14.88 -4.57 10.60
C ALA A 48 -15.00 -3.43 9.58
N LYS A 49 -15.75 -2.36 9.90
CA LYS A 49 -15.89 -1.19 9.01
C LYS A 49 -14.58 -0.41 8.91
N ALA A 50 -13.86 -0.22 10.01
CA ALA A 50 -12.55 0.42 9.99
C ALA A 50 -11.55 -0.35 9.11
N THR A 51 -11.52 -1.68 9.21
CA THR A 51 -10.67 -2.54 8.37
C THR A 51 -11.02 -2.43 6.89
N VAL A 52 -12.32 -2.42 6.55
CA VAL A 52 -12.75 -2.22 5.15
C VAL A 52 -12.35 -0.84 4.63
N MET A 53 -12.48 0.21 5.44
CA MET A 53 -12.04 1.56 5.06
C MET A 53 -10.52 1.65 4.88
N ALA A 54 -9.74 1.03 5.77
CA ALA A 54 -8.28 0.97 5.64
C ALA A 54 -7.87 0.23 4.35
N ALA A 55 -8.50 -0.93 4.08
CA ALA A 55 -8.26 -1.69 2.86
C ALA A 55 -8.61 -0.88 1.60
N PHE A 56 -9.71 -0.13 1.63
CA PHE A 56 -10.10 0.74 0.52
C PHE A 56 -9.09 1.88 0.30
N GLY A 57 -8.63 2.53 1.37
CA GLY A 57 -7.60 3.57 1.29
C GLY A 57 -6.29 3.05 0.70
N ILE A 58 -5.83 1.88 1.15
CA ILE A 58 -4.62 1.23 0.63
C ILE A 58 -4.78 0.85 -0.85
N ALA A 59 -5.95 0.33 -1.24
CA ALA A 59 -6.24 0.01 -2.63
C ALA A 59 -6.27 1.29 -3.50
N ASP A 60 -6.88 2.38 -3.04
CA ASP A 60 -6.88 3.66 -3.75
C ASP A 60 -5.46 4.20 -3.97
N GLU A 61 -4.61 4.17 -2.94
CA GLU A 61 -3.19 4.54 -3.04
C GLU A 61 -2.45 3.71 -4.09
N LEU A 62 -2.63 2.38 -4.06
CA LEU A 62 -2.02 1.48 -5.05
C LEU A 62 -2.45 1.81 -6.48
N PHE A 63 -3.74 2.06 -6.71
CA PHE A 63 -4.26 2.34 -8.04
C PHE A 63 -3.83 3.72 -8.55
N LYS A 64 -3.73 4.72 -7.67
CA LYS A 64 -3.18 6.04 -8.01
C LYS A 64 -1.72 5.93 -8.45
N ILE A 65 -0.90 5.20 -7.69
CA ILE A 65 0.52 4.97 -8.03
C ILE A 65 0.65 4.27 -9.39
N ARG A 66 -0.15 3.24 -9.66
CA ARG A 66 -0.15 2.55 -10.97
C ARG A 66 -0.51 3.49 -12.12
N THR A 67 -1.55 4.30 -11.93
CA THR A 67 -1.98 5.29 -12.93
C THR A 67 -0.87 6.32 -13.20
N GLU A 68 -0.18 6.77 -12.16
CA GLU A 68 0.96 7.70 -12.29
C GLU A 68 2.13 7.05 -13.04
N GLN A 69 2.46 5.79 -12.74
CA GLN A 69 3.48 5.04 -13.47
C GLN A 69 3.14 4.91 -14.96
N GLU A 70 1.91 4.53 -15.30
CA GLU A 70 1.47 4.44 -16.71
C GLU A 70 1.57 5.78 -17.45
N ASN A 71 1.31 6.89 -16.75
CA ASN A 71 1.46 8.23 -17.33
C ASN A 71 2.93 8.59 -17.55
N LEU A 72 3.80 8.26 -16.59
CA LEU A 72 5.24 8.48 -16.71
C LEU A 72 5.84 7.68 -17.87
N ASP A 73 5.44 6.41 -18.02
CA ASP A 73 5.89 5.56 -19.12
C ASP A 73 5.50 6.15 -20.48
N LYS A 74 4.25 6.60 -20.64
CA LYS A 74 3.80 7.31 -21.85
C LYS A 74 4.60 8.58 -22.13
N MET A 75 4.93 9.34 -21.09
CA MET A 75 5.75 10.55 -21.23
C MET A 75 7.19 10.22 -21.68
N ILE A 76 7.77 9.14 -21.15
CA ILE A 76 9.11 8.67 -21.54
C ILE A 76 9.10 8.19 -22.99
N GLU A 77 8.11 7.40 -23.40
CA GLU A 77 7.94 6.94 -24.78
C GLU A 77 7.82 8.13 -25.75
N GLU A 78 6.98 9.11 -25.44
CA GLU A 78 6.78 10.29 -26.28
C GLU A 78 8.08 11.10 -26.41
N LYS A 79 8.76 11.37 -25.30
CA LYS A 79 10.05 12.09 -25.33
C LYS A 79 11.11 11.33 -26.12
N THR A 80 11.17 10.01 -25.97
CA THR A 80 12.12 9.15 -26.69
C THR A 80 11.85 9.17 -28.20
N ARG A 81 10.57 9.14 -28.60
CA ARG A 81 10.16 9.25 -30.01
C ARG A 81 10.59 10.59 -30.61
N ILE A 82 10.33 11.70 -29.91
CA ILE A 82 10.72 13.04 -30.36
C ILE A 82 12.24 13.12 -30.54
N LEU A 83 13.02 12.67 -29.56
CA LEU A 83 14.48 12.71 -29.63
C LEU A 83 15.04 11.84 -30.77
N SER A 84 14.47 10.67 -31.00
CA SER A 84 14.89 9.79 -32.10
C SER A 84 14.64 10.44 -33.46
N GLY A 85 13.50 11.10 -33.63
CA GLY A 85 13.18 11.83 -34.87
C GLY A 85 13.97 13.12 -35.10
N LEU A 86 14.74 13.60 -34.11
CA LEU A 86 15.65 14.75 -34.27
C LEU A 86 17.08 14.32 -34.63
N LEU A 87 17.39 13.04 -34.48
CA LEU A 87 18.71 12.45 -34.80
C LEU A 87 18.74 11.82 -36.21
N GLU A 88 17.58 11.68 -36.84
CA GLU A 88 17.41 11.43 -38.29
C GLU A 88 17.43 12.74 -39.08
#